data_AF-A0A5J4QPB8-F1
#
_entry.id   AF-A0A5J4QPB8-F1
#
_cell.length_a   1.000
_cell.length_b   1.000
_cell.length_c   1.000
_cell.angle_alpha   90.00
_cell.angle_beta   90.00
_cell.angle_gamma   90.00
#
_symmetry.space_group_name_H-M   'P 1'
#
loop_
_entity.id
_entity.type
_entity.pdbx_description
1 polymer ?
#
loop_
_entity_poly.entity_id
_entity_poly.type
_entity_poly.pdbx_seq_one_letter_code
_entity_poly.pdbx_strand_id
1 'polypeptide(L)'
;MNSHLLPLPPPESQPQLQPFDTHPIHLQFTAQSEQQQQQSFLDQKQEQEQEQSNQSYFKQSFAQLERLGSGYYGEVWRCRHILHGFELGEYALKKIGIGNNMDETESNNVDDIQKHNISSENSITNQQHLSSSFHTVNSSAQWVSLVVREVRILERLHHSNIVEYCHSWTENYSPSPHCPQIPHLFILMEYANGGNLYDFILNYNPYYDAQQLEDM
;
A
#
# COMPACT_ATOMS: atom_id res chain seq x y z
N MET A 1 -79.72 -56.58 0.03
CA MET A 1 -78.95 -55.54 -0.69
C MET A 1 -77.70 -55.27 0.13
N ASN A 2 -76.58 -55.81 -0.36
CA ASN A 2 -75.25 -55.65 0.20
C ASN A 2 -74.73 -54.23 -0.06
N SER A 3 -74.20 -53.57 0.96
CA SER A 3 -73.19 -52.53 0.79
C SER A 3 -71.88 -53.07 1.37
N HIS A 4 -71.04 -53.58 0.47
CA HIS A 4 -69.69 -54.07 0.71
C HIS A 4 -68.82 -52.92 1.26
N LEU A 5 -68.34 -53.06 2.50
CA LEU A 5 -67.21 -52.31 3.03
C LEU A 5 -65.93 -52.85 2.38
N LEU A 6 -65.17 -51.97 1.73
CA LEU A 6 -63.86 -52.32 1.17
C LEU A 6 -62.83 -52.53 2.31
N PRO A 7 -61.91 -53.52 2.19
CA PRO A 7 -60.85 -53.70 3.18
C PRO A 7 -59.80 -52.59 3.07
N LEU A 8 -59.28 -52.14 4.22
CA LEU A 8 -58.13 -51.24 4.32
C LEU A 8 -56.88 -51.88 3.68
N PRO A 9 -56.02 -51.08 3.03
CA PRO A 9 -54.76 -51.58 2.48
C PRO A 9 -53.81 -52.05 3.59
N PRO A 10 -52.94 -53.04 3.32
CA PRO A 10 -51.94 -53.51 4.27
C PRO A 10 -50.93 -52.41 4.60
N PRO A 11 -50.30 -52.44 5.79
CA PRO A 11 -49.27 -51.47 6.15
C PRO A 11 -48.10 -51.55 5.17
N GLU A 12 -47.68 -50.39 4.64
CA GLU A 12 -46.51 -50.26 3.78
C GLU A 12 -45.27 -50.87 4.46
N SER A 13 -44.65 -51.82 3.78
CA SER A 13 -43.33 -52.34 4.15
C SER A 13 -42.32 -51.20 4.06
N GLN A 14 -41.80 -50.76 5.20
CA GLN A 14 -40.66 -49.85 5.26
C GLN A 14 -39.50 -50.43 4.42
N PRO A 15 -38.76 -49.64 3.64
CA PRO A 15 -37.55 -50.13 3.00
C PRO A 15 -36.55 -50.50 4.09
N GLN A 16 -36.32 -51.79 4.31
CA GLN A 16 -35.18 -52.24 5.11
C GLN A 16 -33.92 -51.83 4.36
N LEU A 17 -33.26 -50.78 4.86
CA LEU A 17 -31.88 -50.47 4.49
C LEU A 17 -31.03 -51.70 4.84
N GLN A 18 -30.60 -52.44 3.83
CA GLN A 18 -29.54 -53.41 4.03
C GLN A 18 -28.26 -52.64 4.36
N PRO A 19 -27.47 -53.06 5.37
CA PRO A 19 -26.15 -52.49 5.56
C PRO A 19 -25.36 -52.80 4.29
N PHE A 20 -25.03 -51.77 3.52
CA PHE A 20 -24.13 -51.93 2.39
C PHE A 20 -22.85 -52.55 2.91
N ASP A 21 -22.44 -53.69 2.33
CA ASP A 21 -21.13 -54.30 2.55
C ASP A 21 -20.06 -53.32 2.08
N THR A 22 -19.73 -52.37 2.95
CA THR A 22 -18.58 -51.50 2.75
C THR A 22 -17.38 -52.30 3.21
N HIS A 23 -16.76 -52.99 2.26
CA HIS A 23 -15.45 -53.58 2.47
C HIS A 23 -14.51 -52.50 3.06
N PRO A 24 -13.73 -52.83 4.12
CA PRO A 24 -12.97 -51.84 4.89
C PRO A 24 -12.00 -50.99 4.05
N ILE A 25 -11.60 -51.49 2.88
CA ILE A 25 -10.73 -50.80 1.92
C ILE A 25 -11.41 -49.57 1.27
N HIS A 26 -12.71 -49.61 1.00
CA HIS A 26 -13.41 -48.48 0.36
C HIS A 26 -13.63 -47.31 1.33
N LEU A 27 -13.93 -47.62 2.60
CA LEU A 27 -13.99 -46.63 3.70
C LEU A 27 -12.63 -45.98 3.95
N GLN A 28 -11.54 -46.75 3.89
CA GLN A 28 -10.19 -46.20 4.02
C GLN A 28 -9.82 -45.28 2.85
N PHE A 29 -10.20 -45.64 1.63
CA PHE A 29 -9.91 -44.84 0.43
C PHE A 29 -10.69 -43.50 0.42
N THR A 30 -11.94 -43.52 0.86
CA THR A 30 -12.76 -42.29 0.99
C THR A 30 -12.26 -41.40 2.14
N ALA A 31 -11.95 -41.98 3.31
CA ALA A 31 -11.39 -41.22 4.43
C ALA A 31 -10.02 -40.58 4.10
N GLN A 32 -9.15 -41.27 3.35
CA GLN A 32 -7.85 -40.73 2.94
C GLN A 32 -7.97 -39.58 1.93
N SER A 33 -8.90 -39.69 0.98
CA SER A 33 -9.14 -38.63 -0.01
C SER A 33 -9.80 -37.40 0.60
N GLU A 34 -10.71 -37.59 1.57
CA GLU A 34 -11.29 -36.50 2.37
C GLU A 34 -10.23 -35.78 3.22
N GLN A 35 -9.33 -36.53 3.88
CA GLN A 35 -8.23 -35.94 4.67
C GLN A 35 -7.27 -35.13 3.80
N GLN A 36 -6.92 -35.60 2.60
CA GLN A 36 -6.07 -34.86 1.66
C GLN A 36 -6.74 -33.57 1.16
N GLN A 37 -8.05 -33.59 0.89
CA GLN A 37 -8.78 -32.37 0.51
C GLN A 37 -8.92 -31.38 1.66
N GLN A 38 -9.09 -31.86 2.89
CA GLN A 38 -9.18 -31.00 4.07
C GLN A 38 -7.84 -30.35 4.40
N GLN A 39 -6.74 -31.09 4.24
CA GLN A 39 -5.38 -30.56 4.40
C GLN A 39 -5.07 -29.50 3.35
N SER A 40 -5.38 -29.75 2.07
CA SER A 40 -5.12 -28.76 1.01
C SER A 40 -5.95 -27.47 1.17
N PHE A 41 -7.18 -27.57 1.69
CA PHE A 41 -7.99 -26.40 2.03
C PHE A 41 -7.42 -25.62 3.22
N LEU A 42 -6.91 -26.31 4.24
CA LEU A 42 -6.26 -25.70 5.41
C LEU A 42 -4.96 -25.00 5.01
N ASP A 43 -4.15 -25.62 4.15
CA ASP A 43 -2.89 -25.05 3.67
C ASP A 43 -3.15 -23.80 2.81
N GLN A 44 -4.13 -23.83 1.91
CA GLN A 44 -4.55 -22.65 1.13
C GLN A 44 -5.08 -21.52 2.02
N LYS A 45 -5.83 -21.86 3.08
CA LYS A 45 -6.33 -20.87 4.03
C LYS A 45 -5.18 -20.23 4.82
N GLN A 46 -4.19 -21.02 5.22
CA GLN A 46 -2.99 -20.51 5.91
C GLN A 46 -2.13 -19.65 5.00
N GLU A 47 -1.94 -20.01 3.73
CA GLU A 47 -1.22 -19.19 2.75
C GLU A 47 -1.93 -17.86 2.49
N GLN A 48 -3.26 -17.85 2.34
CA GLN A 48 -4.04 -16.62 2.18
C GLN A 48 -3.99 -15.72 3.42
N GLU A 49 -4.08 -16.30 4.63
CA GLU A 49 -3.95 -15.55 5.89
C GLU A 49 -2.53 -15.00 6.09
N GLN A 50 -1.50 -15.76 5.68
CA GLN A 50 -0.12 -15.29 5.68
C GLN A 50 0.11 -14.19 4.65
N GLU A 51 -0.42 -14.31 3.43
CA GLU A 51 -0.34 -13.26 2.39
C GLU A 51 -1.08 -11.98 2.80
N GLN A 52 -2.25 -12.08 3.43
CA GLN A 52 -2.91 -10.93 4.03
C GLN A 52 -2.07 -10.31 5.15
N SER A 53 -1.42 -11.12 5.99
CA SER A 53 -0.50 -10.62 7.04
C SER A 53 0.76 -9.97 6.47
N ASN A 54 1.20 -10.41 5.27
CA ASN A 54 2.41 -9.94 4.60
C ASN A 54 2.18 -8.68 3.75
N GLN A 55 0.94 -8.19 3.63
CA GLN A 55 0.67 -6.93 2.94
C GLN A 55 1.13 -5.75 3.78
N SER A 56 1.56 -4.67 3.13
CA SER A 56 1.98 -3.44 3.82
C SER A 56 0.78 -2.77 4.51
N TYR A 57 1.00 -2.05 5.61
CA TYR A 57 -0.06 -1.36 6.36
C TYR A 57 -0.85 -0.42 5.45
N PHE A 58 -0.17 0.33 4.58
CA PHE A 58 -0.79 1.17 3.57
C PHE A 58 -1.77 0.39 2.68
N LYS A 59 -1.34 -0.74 2.11
CA LYS A 59 -2.17 -1.52 1.17
C LYS A 59 -3.40 -2.13 1.84
N GLN A 60 -3.27 -2.54 3.11
CA GLN A 60 -4.37 -3.13 3.85
C GLN A 60 -5.38 -2.08 4.34
N SER A 61 -4.87 -0.93 4.82
CA SER A 61 -5.66 0.03 5.58
C SER A 61 -6.10 1.24 4.76
N PHE A 62 -5.62 1.41 3.53
CA PHE A 62 -5.96 2.59 2.72
C PHE A 62 -6.35 2.22 1.30
N ALA A 63 -7.59 2.56 0.94
CA ALA A 63 -8.04 2.53 -0.44
C ALA A 63 -7.67 3.86 -1.10
N GLN A 64 -6.78 3.83 -2.08
CA GLN A 64 -6.37 5.01 -2.84
C GLN A 64 -7.47 5.42 -3.83
N LEU A 65 -7.87 6.69 -3.79
CA LEU A 65 -8.87 7.28 -4.68
C LEU A 65 -8.14 8.13 -5.75
N GLU A 66 -8.55 9.38 -5.99
CA GLU A 66 -7.89 10.25 -6.95
C GLU A 66 -6.56 10.86 -6.44
N ARG A 67 -5.68 11.19 -7.39
CA ARG A 67 -4.47 11.96 -7.10
C ARG A 67 -4.83 13.44 -6.99
N LEU A 68 -4.50 14.04 -5.85
CA LEU A 68 -4.73 15.47 -5.56
C LEU A 68 -3.59 16.34 -6.09
N GLY A 69 -2.37 15.79 -6.17
CA GLY A 69 -1.23 16.53 -6.70
C GLY A 69 0.07 15.75 -6.73
N SER A 70 1.09 16.37 -7.31
CA SER A 70 2.47 15.93 -7.24
C SER A 70 3.40 17.11 -7.23
N GLY A 71 4.45 17.02 -6.43
CA GLY A 71 5.51 18.00 -6.43
C GLY A 71 6.85 17.37 -6.17
N TYR A 72 7.83 18.22 -5.88
CA TYR A 72 9.19 17.81 -5.58
C TYR A 72 9.29 16.85 -4.39
N TYR A 73 8.38 16.97 -3.42
CA TYR A 73 8.36 16.16 -2.19
C TYR A 73 7.42 14.95 -2.28
N GLY A 74 7.13 14.47 -3.50
CA GLY A 74 6.30 13.29 -3.73
C GLY A 74 4.88 13.60 -4.19
N GLU A 75 3.98 12.64 -3.98
CA GLU A 75 2.61 12.67 -4.49
C GLU A 75 1.58 12.73 -3.35
N VAL A 76 0.47 13.42 -3.60
CA VAL A 76 -0.65 13.52 -2.67
C VAL A 76 -1.88 12.88 -3.29
N TRP A 77 -2.52 12.01 -2.54
CA TRP A 77 -3.70 11.26 -2.96
C TRP A 77 -4.83 11.48 -1.98
N ARG A 78 -6.07 11.50 -2.47
CA ARG A 78 -7.22 11.23 -1.63
C ARG A 78 -7.24 9.72 -1.37
N CYS A 79 -7.49 9.33 -0.14
CA CYS A 79 -7.64 7.94 0.22
C CYS A 79 -8.80 7.77 1.21
N ARG A 80 -9.30 6.55 1.30
CA ARG A 80 -10.21 6.14 2.36
C ARG A 80 -9.45 5.28 3.37
N HIS A 81 -9.52 5.66 4.63
CA HIS A 81 -8.93 4.87 5.71
C HIS A 81 -9.92 3.77 6.12
N ILE A 82 -9.45 2.53 6.09
CA ILE A 82 -10.21 1.32 6.40
C ILE A 82 -9.47 0.62 7.54
N LEU A 83 -10.17 0.37 8.64
CA LEU A 83 -9.61 -0.35 9.78
C LEU A 83 -10.55 -1.48 10.18
N HIS A 84 -10.06 -2.72 10.14
CA HIS A 84 -10.87 -3.93 10.39
C HIS A 84 -12.15 -4.00 9.54
N GLY A 85 -12.09 -3.51 8.29
CA GLY A 85 -13.24 -3.47 7.38
C GLY A 85 -14.21 -2.30 7.61
N PHE A 86 -13.96 -1.42 8.57
CA PHE A 86 -14.76 -0.21 8.79
C PHE A 86 -14.11 1.01 8.14
N GLU A 87 -14.90 1.78 7.40
CA GLU A 87 -14.46 3.05 6.82
C GLU A 87 -14.41 4.12 7.92
N LEU A 88 -13.22 4.65 8.18
CA LEU A 88 -13.01 5.71 9.19
C LEU A 88 -13.20 7.11 8.60
N GLY A 89 -13.09 7.25 7.28
CA GLY A 89 -13.26 8.51 6.58
C GLY A 89 -12.33 8.67 5.40
N GLU A 90 -12.40 9.83 4.77
CA GLU A 90 -11.53 10.22 3.67
C GLU A 90 -10.45 11.19 4.13
N TYR A 91 -9.24 11.00 3.59
CA TYR A 91 -8.03 11.68 4.02
C TYR A 91 -7.18 12.07 2.81
N ALA A 92 -6.28 13.03 3.02
CA ALA A 92 -5.19 13.31 2.11
C ALA A 92 -3.95 12.56 2.58
N LEU A 93 -3.37 11.75 1.69
CA LEU A 93 -2.17 10.96 1.93
C LEU A 93 -1.03 11.44 1.05
N LYS A 94 0.03 11.96 1.67
CA LYS A 94 1.28 12.29 0.98
C LYS A 94 2.24 11.10 1.06
N LYS A 95 2.75 10.65 -0.09
CA LYS A 95 3.74 9.57 -0.20
C LYS A 95 5.07 10.15 -0.65
N ILE A 96 6.11 9.85 0.11
CA ILE A 96 7.46 10.38 -0.12
C ILE A 96 8.43 9.21 -0.16
N GLY A 97 9.05 8.97 -1.31
CA GLY A 97 10.11 7.97 -1.44
C GLY A 97 11.35 8.39 -0.64
N ILE A 98 11.77 7.52 0.28
CA ILE A 98 12.94 7.68 1.14
C ILE A 98 14.03 6.73 0.63
N GLY A 99 14.65 7.10 -0.50
CA GLY A 99 15.71 6.33 -1.14
C GLY A 99 17.06 7.02 -1.04
N ASN A 100 18.04 6.34 -0.43
CA ASN A 100 19.44 6.60 -0.78
C ASN A 100 19.67 5.99 -2.16
N ASN A 101 20.50 6.62 -3.00
CA ASN A 101 20.98 6.03 -4.25
C ASN A 101 21.43 4.58 -4.01
N MET A 102 20.56 3.60 -4.31
CA MET A 102 20.97 2.21 -4.50
C MET A 102 21.48 2.14 -5.94
N ASP A 103 22.71 2.64 -6.13
CA ASP A 103 23.64 2.30 -7.21
C ASP A 103 24.98 2.99 -6.91
N GLU A 104 25.69 2.50 -5.89
CA GLU A 104 27.17 2.61 -5.81
C GLU A 104 27.80 1.22 -5.76
N THR A 105 27.20 0.27 -6.45
CA THR A 105 27.81 -1.03 -6.73
C THR A 105 27.59 -1.35 -8.20
N GLU A 106 28.43 -0.79 -9.07
CA GLU A 106 29.02 -1.48 -10.24
C GLU A 106 30.02 -0.55 -10.95
N SER A 107 31.22 -0.43 -10.38
CA SER A 107 32.48 -0.24 -11.12
C SER A 107 33.69 -0.21 -10.19
N ASN A 108 33.74 -1.11 -9.20
CA ASN A 108 35.03 -1.57 -8.69
C ASN A 108 35.57 -2.60 -9.69
N ASN A 109 35.97 -2.14 -10.88
CA ASN A 109 36.83 -2.93 -11.75
C ASN A 109 38.25 -2.72 -11.23
N VAL A 110 38.70 -3.61 -10.36
CA VAL A 110 40.01 -3.56 -9.66
C VAL A 110 41.16 -4.04 -10.56
N ASP A 111 40.93 -4.28 -11.86
CA ASP A 111 41.94 -4.92 -12.73
C ASP A 111 42.70 -3.99 -13.69
N ASP A 112 42.51 -2.66 -13.69
CA ASP A 112 43.16 -1.77 -14.68
C ASP A 112 44.01 -0.60 -14.14
N ILE A 113 44.45 -0.62 -12.87
CA ILE A 113 45.50 0.32 -12.38
C ILE A 113 46.76 -0.45 -11.95
N GLN A 114 47.28 -1.25 -12.89
CA GLN A 114 48.72 -1.49 -13.01
C GLN A 114 49.15 -1.14 -14.43
N LYS A 115 49.37 0.16 -14.70
CA LYS A 115 50.30 0.63 -15.73
C LYS A 115 50.57 2.13 -15.57
N HIS A 116 51.85 2.41 -15.38
CA HIS A 116 52.53 3.71 -15.48
C HIS A 116 52.48 4.65 -14.28
N ASN A 117 53.27 4.28 -13.27
CA ASN A 117 54.22 5.24 -12.70
C ASN A 117 55.48 5.20 -13.58
N ILE A 118 56.01 6.35 -14.03
CA ILE A 118 57.42 6.66 -14.38
C ILE A 118 57.48 8.02 -15.12
N SER A 119 57.83 9.08 -14.38
CA SER A 119 58.90 10.05 -14.70
C SER A 119 58.57 11.52 -14.41
N SER A 120 59.51 12.14 -13.69
CA SER A 120 60.01 13.51 -13.82
C SER A 120 59.12 14.70 -13.42
N GLU A 121 59.43 15.19 -12.22
CA GLU A 121 59.69 16.60 -11.85
C GLU A 121 59.41 17.69 -12.91
N ASN A 122 58.62 18.71 -12.54
CA ASN A 122 59.12 20.09 -12.34
C ASN A 122 57.99 21.13 -12.16
N SER A 123 58.14 21.94 -11.12
CA SER A 123 57.92 23.39 -11.06
C SER A 123 56.56 24.06 -11.41
N ILE A 124 56.10 24.83 -10.41
CA ILE A 124 55.48 26.17 -10.49
C ILE A 124 53.96 26.25 -10.72
N THR A 125 53.27 26.57 -9.61
CA THR A 125 52.22 27.58 -9.45
C THR A 125 51.22 27.79 -10.60
N ASN A 126 49.99 27.31 -10.41
CA ASN A 126 48.79 28.07 -10.74
C ASN A 126 47.63 27.63 -9.84
N GLN A 127 47.24 28.52 -8.93
CA GLN A 127 46.00 28.42 -8.16
C GLN A 127 44.81 28.61 -9.12
N GLN A 128 44.36 27.56 -9.80
CA GLN A 128 43.05 27.51 -10.47
C GLN A 128 42.54 26.06 -10.57
N HIS A 129 42.34 25.33 -9.46
CA HIS A 129 41.46 24.15 -9.47
C HIS A 129 41.08 23.63 -8.07
N LEU A 130 40.54 24.48 -7.19
CA LEU A 130 39.96 24.03 -5.93
C LEU A 130 38.52 24.55 -5.80
N SER A 131 37.62 24.09 -6.67
CA SER A 131 36.17 24.26 -6.45
C SER A 131 35.30 23.05 -6.84
N SER A 132 35.89 21.90 -7.18
CA SER A 132 35.09 20.74 -7.65
C SER A 132 35.01 19.56 -6.68
N SER A 133 35.55 19.64 -5.45
CA SER A 133 35.60 18.49 -4.53
C SER A 133 34.76 18.61 -3.26
N PHE A 134 33.81 19.55 -3.19
CA PHE A 134 32.94 19.73 -2.01
C PHE A 134 31.45 19.45 -2.25
N HIS A 135 31.05 18.79 -3.35
CA HIS A 135 29.63 18.71 -3.72
C HIS A 135 28.91 17.35 -3.64
N THR A 136 29.52 16.26 -3.16
CA THR A 136 28.86 14.93 -3.25
C THR A 136 28.82 14.13 -1.94
N VAL A 137 28.76 14.76 -0.76
CA VAL A 137 28.70 14.03 0.52
C VAL A 137 27.55 14.37 1.46
N ASN A 138 26.55 15.16 1.06
CA ASN A 138 25.46 15.53 1.99
C ASN A 138 24.03 15.57 1.43
N SER A 139 23.81 15.26 0.15
CA SER A 139 22.47 15.44 -0.46
C SER A 139 21.41 14.52 0.16
N SER A 140 21.77 13.30 0.55
CA SER A 140 20.82 12.34 1.13
C SER A 140 20.36 12.70 2.54
N ALA A 141 21.32 13.02 3.41
CA ALA A 141 21.05 13.47 4.78
C ALA A 141 20.27 14.79 4.81
N GLN A 142 20.53 15.69 3.85
CA GLN A 142 19.81 16.96 3.74
C GLN A 142 18.33 16.76 3.42
N TRP A 143 17.97 15.89 2.48
CA TRP A 143 16.56 15.70 2.15
C TRP A 143 15.80 14.97 3.27
N VAL A 144 16.41 13.99 3.94
CA VAL A 144 15.80 13.33 5.12
C VAL A 144 15.52 14.37 6.20
N SER A 145 16.45 15.29 6.44
CA SER A 145 16.28 16.38 7.41
C SER A 145 15.11 17.30 7.04
N LEU A 146 14.91 17.61 5.75
CA LEU A 146 13.76 18.40 5.29
C LEU A 146 12.44 17.70 5.57
N VAL A 147 12.37 16.39 5.27
CA VAL A 147 11.17 15.59 5.48
C VAL A 147 10.85 15.44 6.98
N VAL A 148 11.86 15.15 7.80
CA VAL A 148 11.69 15.09 9.26
C VAL A 148 11.23 16.44 9.80
N ARG A 149 11.83 17.55 9.33
CA ARG A 149 11.40 18.90 9.70
C ARG A 149 9.95 19.16 9.30
N GLU A 150 9.52 18.73 8.12
CA GLU A 150 8.13 18.87 7.67
C GLU A 150 7.18 18.19 8.67
N VAL A 151 7.42 16.91 9.01
CA VAL A 151 6.61 16.17 9.99
C VAL A 151 6.59 16.88 11.34
N ARG A 152 7.74 17.34 11.85
CA ARG A 152 7.81 18.04 13.15
C ARG A 152 7.06 19.37 13.19
N ILE A 153 6.95 20.05 12.06
CA ILE A 153 6.15 21.27 11.95
C ILE A 153 4.66 20.89 11.96
N LEU A 154 4.26 19.92 11.13
CA LEU A 154 2.88 19.45 11.04
C LEU A 154 2.35 18.95 12.40
N GLU A 155 3.15 18.20 13.15
CA GLU A 155 2.82 17.71 14.51
C GLU A 155 2.51 18.81 15.54
N ARG A 156 2.85 20.07 15.26
CA ARG A 156 2.69 21.19 16.19
C ARG A 156 1.67 22.22 15.71
N LEU A 157 1.19 22.11 14.47
CA LEU A 157 0.26 23.06 13.89
C LEU A 157 -1.17 22.55 14.06
N HIS A 158 -1.84 23.03 15.11
CA HIS A 158 -3.26 22.77 15.35
C HIS A 158 -4.04 24.08 15.33
N HIS A 159 -4.86 24.28 14.29
CA HIS A 159 -5.70 25.47 14.14
C HIS A 159 -6.87 25.18 13.19
N SER A 160 -8.04 25.77 13.43
CA SER A 160 -9.27 25.55 12.64
C SER A 160 -9.17 25.86 11.14
N ASN A 161 -8.14 26.61 10.71
CA ASN A 161 -7.93 27.02 9.32
C ASN A 161 -6.63 26.42 8.73
N ILE A 162 -6.06 25.43 9.40
CA ILE A 162 -4.89 24.68 8.93
C ILE A 162 -5.35 23.23 8.83
N VAL A 163 -5.04 22.59 7.69
CA VAL A 163 -5.33 21.17 7.48
C VAL A 163 -4.68 20.36 8.59
N GLU A 164 -5.50 19.57 9.30
CA GLU A 164 -5.03 18.82 10.45
C GLU A 164 -4.08 17.68 10.03
N TYR A 165 -2.97 17.57 10.75
CA TYR A 165 -2.09 16.40 10.69
C TYR A 165 -2.67 15.27 11.53
N CYS A 166 -2.82 14.08 10.94
CA CYS A 166 -3.31 12.90 11.66
C CYS A 166 -2.15 12.04 12.18
N HIS A 167 -1.32 11.51 11.27
CA HIS A 167 -0.22 10.62 11.62
C HIS A 167 0.75 10.45 10.43
N SER A 168 1.96 9.95 10.69
CA SER A 168 2.92 9.56 9.65
C SER A 168 3.65 8.28 10.01
N TRP A 169 3.88 7.40 9.03
CA TRP A 169 4.59 6.14 9.22
C TRP A 169 5.53 5.86 8.06
N THR A 170 6.49 4.95 8.28
CA THR A 170 7.42 4.51 7.24
C THR A 170 7.27 3.02 6.97
N GLU A 171 7.24 2.63 5.70
CA GLU A 171 7.28 1.23 5.30
C GLU A 171 7.86 1.06 3.89
N ASN A 172 8.25 -0.17 3.56
CA ASN A 172 8.71 -0.49 2.21
C ASN A 172 7.52 -0.54 1.25
N TYR A 173 7.62 0.25 0.19
CA TYR A 173 6.58 0.37 -0.82
C TYR A 173 7.21 0.34 -2.21
N SER A 174 6.51 -0.33 -3.12
CA SER A 174 6.85 -0.34 -4.53
C SER A 174 5.64 0.18 -5.33
N PRO A 175 5.80 1.29 -6.07
CA PRO A 175 4.72 1.86 -6.88
C PRO A 175 4.23 0.94 -8.01
N SER A 176 5.04 -0.03 -8.43
CA SER A 176 4.80 -0.91 -9.58
C SER A 176 5.43 -2.27 -9.32
N PRO A 177 4.85 -3.40 -9.78
CA PRO A 177 5.41 -4.74 -9.57
C PRO A 177 6.88 -4.91 -9.98
N HIS A 178 7.36 -4.10 -10.92
CA HIS A 178 8.72 -4.15 -11.45
C HIS A 178 9.68 -3.16 -10.77
N CYS A 179 9.21 -2.36 -9.83
CA CYS A 179 10.02 -1.40 -9.11
C CYS A 179 10.54 -2.04 -7.80
N PRO A 180 11.81 -1.82 -7.42
CA PRO A 180 12.30 -2.29 -6.12
C PRO A 180 11.46 -1.69 -4.99
N GLN A 181 11.28 -2.47 -3.92
CA GLN A 181 10.67 -1.94 -2.71
C GLN A 181 11.68 -1.00 -2.04
N ILE A 182 11.32 0.27 -1.94
CA ILE A 182 12.12 1.27 -1.22
C ILE A 182 11.32 1.81 -0.02
N PRO A 183 11.99 2.30 1.03
CA PRO A 183 11.30 2.95 2.13
C PRO A 183 10.50 4.14 1.61
N HIS A 184 9.27 4.29 2.08
CA HIS A 184 8.44 5.46 1.86
C HIS A 184 7.99 6.00 3.21
N LEU A 185 7.96 7.33 3.33
CA LEU A 185 7.19 8.01 4.38
C LEU A 185 5.81 8.33 3.83
N PHE A 186 4.82 7.99 4.63
CA PHE A 186 3.44 8.32 4.42
C PHE A 186 3.02 9.34 5.47
N ILE A 187 2.36 10.42 5.04
CA ILE A 187 1.81 11.45 5.92
C ILE A 187 0.32 11.53 5.64
N LEU A 188 -0.48 11.21 6.66
CA LEU A 188 -1.93 11.29 6.62
C LEU A 188 -2.41 12.61 7.21
N MET A 189 -3.26 13.29 6.47
CA MET A 189 -3.81 14.61 6.79
C MET A 189 -5.31 14.61 6.53
N GLU A 190 -6.02 15.54 7.16
CA GLU A 190 -7.42 15.81 6.85
C GLU A 190 -7.58 16.13 5.35
N TYR A 191 -8.67 15.63 4.75
CA TYR A 191 -9.00 15.94 3.37
C TYR A 191 -9.83 17.22 3.27
N ALA A 192 -9.25 18.26 2.65
CA ALA A 192 -9.98 19.48 2.30
C ALA A 192 -10.82 19.26 1.02
N ASN A 193 -12.10 18.96 1.22
CA ASN A 193 -13.06 18.68 0.14
C ASN A 193 -13.36 19.89 -0.79
N GLY A 194 -13.04 21.11 -0.36
CA GLY A 194 -13.18 22.33 -1.19
C GLY A 194 -12.15 22.47 -2.31
N GLY A 195 -11.16 21.57 -2.40
CA GLY A 195 -10.08 21.67 -3.37
C GLY A 195 -9.07 22.76 -2.99
N ASN A 196 -8.27 23.20 -3.98
CA ASN A 196 -7.30 24.26 -3.76
C ASN A 196 -7.89 25.64 -4.06
N LEU A 197 -7.36 26.66 -3.38
CA LEU A 197 -7.83 28.04 -3.48
C LEU A 197 -7.69 28.62 -4.90
N TYR A 198 -6.66 28.20 -5.65
CA TYR A 198 -6.41 28.72 -6.99
C TYR A 198 -7.56 28.35 -7.94
N ASP A 199 -7.95 27.08 -7.98
CA ASP A 199 -9.07 26.63 -8.80
C ASP A 199 -10.40 27.22 -8.32
N PHE A 200 -10.57 27.39 -7.00
CA PHE A 200 -11.74 28.06 -6.45
C PHE A 200 -11.88 29.49 -6.97
N ILE A 201 -10.79 30.28 -6.90
CA ILE A 201 -10.78 31.67 -7.37
C ILE A 201 -11.00 31.73 -8.89
N LEU A 202 -10.41 30.83 -9.66
CA LEU A 202 -10.58 30.82 -11.12
C LEU A 202 -12.00 30.47 -11.55
N ASN A 203 -12.66 29.58 -10.83
CA ASN A 203 -14.03 29.17 -11.13
C ASN A 203 -15.08 30.08 -10.48
N TYR A 204 -14.66 31.01 -9.61
CA TYR A 204 -15.55 31.94 -8.95
C TYR A 204 -16.14 32.92 -9.97
N ASN A 205 -17.45 32.79 -10.20
CA ASN A 205 -18.21 33.74 -10.98
C ASN A 205 -19.14 34.55 -10.07
N PRO A 206 -18.85 35.83 -9.82
CA PRO A 206 -19.63 36.65 -8.88
C PRO A 206 -21.08 36.88 -9.31
N TYR A 207 -21.42 36.66 -10.58
CA TYR A 207 -22.80 36.82 -11.07
C TYR A 207 -23.72 35.66 -10.70
N TYR A 208 -23.20 34.43 -10.60
CA TYR A 208 -24.03 33.27 -10.24
C TYR A 208 -24.30 33.17 -8.74
N ASP A 209 -23.39 33.67 -7.90
CA ASP A 209 -23.51 33.60 -6.45
C ASP A 209 -24.50 34.64 -5.89
N ALA A 210 -24.57 35.83 -6.52
CA ALA A 210 -25.51 36.88 -6.16
C ALA A 210 -26.99 36.47 -6.38
N GLN A 211 -27.27 35.60 -7.35
CA GLN A 211 -28.64 35.13 -7.63
C GLN A 211 -29.11 34.06 -6.63
N GLN A 212 -28.22 33.23 -6.09
CA GLN A 212 -28.58 32.21 -5.10
C GLN A 212 -28.90 32.79 -3.70
N LEU A 213 -28.45 34.01 -3.42
CA LEU A 213 -28.75 34.74 -2.18
C LEU A 213 -30.08 35.51 -2.21
N GLU A 214 -30.65 35.77 -3.39
CA GLU A 214 -31.97 36.41 -3.52
C GLU A 214 -33.12 35.39 -3.50
N ASP A 215 -32.83 34.11 -3.79
CA ASP A 215 -33.80 33.01 -3.87
C ASP A 215 -33.86 32.13 -2.58
N MET A 216 -33.28 32.58 -1.47
CA MET A 216 -33.23 31.87 -0.18
C MET A 216 -33.85 32.70 0.95
#